data_AF-A0A8T5BMG3-F1
#
_entry.id   AF-A0A8T5BMG3-F1
#
_cell.length_a   1.000
_cell.length_b   1.000
_cell.length_c   1.000
_cell.angle_alpha   90.00
_cell.angle_beta   90.00
_cell.angle_gamma   90.00
#
_symmetry.space_group_name_H-M   'P 1'
#
loop_
_entity.id
_entity.type
_entity.pdbx_description
1 polymer ?
#
loop_
_entity_poly.entity_id
_entity_poly.type
_entity_poly.pdbx_seq_one_letter_code
_entity_poly.pdbx_strand_id
1 'polypeptide(L)' 'MGKPRTIPKFGIVFAEKVLGILLLSIGIILTYETYTYPTIAGMVGPLFIIIGVILIAFGVILIITKTE' A
#
# COMPACT_ATOMS: atom_id res chain seq x y z
N MET A 1 23.21 2.68 32.83
CA MET A 1 22.32 1.79 32.06
C MET A 1 21.06 2.57 31.66
N GLY A 2 20.95 2.97 30.39
CA GLY A 2 19.74 3.61 29.88
C GLY A 2 18.63 2.57 29.73
N LYS A 3 17.45 2.81 30.32
CA LYS A 3 16.29 1.91 30.17
C LYS A 3 16.00 1.72 28.67
N PRO A 4 15.80 0.49 28.18
CA PRO A 4 15.41 0.28 26.79
C PRO A 4 14.09 1.02 26.55
N ARG A 5 14.08 1.91 25.56
CA ARG A 5 12.85 2.59 25.13
C ARG A 5 11.94 1.51 24.54
N THR A 6 10.98 1.03 25.32
CA THR A 6 9.91 0.17 24.82
C THR A 6 9.05 1.03 23.92
N ILE A 7 9.29 0.95 22.60
CA ILE A 7 8.40 1.55 21.62
C ILE A 7 7.02 0.92 21.86
N PRO A 8 5.98 1.71 22.13
CA PRO A 8 4.65 1.15 22.34
C PRO A 8 4.26 0.42 21.05
N LYS A 9 4.17 -0.91 21.12
CA LYS A 9 3.85 -1.78 19.98
C LYS A 9 2.59 -1.30 19.23
N PHE A 10 1.63 -0.76 19.98
CA PHE A 10 0.41 -0.12 19.46
C PHE A 10 0.66 0.94 18.37
N GLY A 11 1.69 1.78 18.51
CA GLY A 11 1.97 2.83 17.51
C GLY A 11 2.43 2.25 16.18
N ILE A 12 3.18 1.15 16.20
CA ILE A 12 3.66 0.46 15.00
C ILE A 12 2.49 -0.26 14.31
N VAL A 13 1.67 -0.98 15.08
CA VAL A 13 0.46 -1.65 14.53
C VAL A 13 -0.47 -0.64 13.87
N PHE A 14 -0.71 0.49 14.53
CA PHE A 14 -1.56 1.54 13.97
C PHE A 14 -0.97 2.12 12.67
N ALA A 15 0.32 2.45 12.65
CA ALA A 15 1.00 2.95 11.47
C ALA A 15 0.95 1.94 10.30
N GLU A 16 1.08 0.65 10.60
CA GLU A 16 0.99 -0.44 9.62
C GLU A 16 -0.39 -0.49 8.94
N LYS A 17 -1.48 -0.38 9.71
CA LYS A 17 -2.85 -0.36 9.15
C LYS A 17 -3.10 0.88 8.31
N VAL A 18 -2.65 2.05 8.78
CA VAL A 18 -2.79 3.31 8.04
C VAL A 18 -2.01 3.25 6.72
N LEU A 19 -0.77 2.76 6.74
CA LEU A 19 0.02 2.55 5.53
C LEU A 19 -0.64 1.55 4.58
N GLY A 20 -1.21 0.47 5.10
CA GLY A 20 -1.93 -0.51 4.28
C GLY A 20 -3.11 0.10 3.52
N ILE A 21 -3.93 0.91 4.20
CA ILE A 21 -5.06 1.63 3.57
C ILE A 21 -4.57 2.61 2.51
N LEU A 22 -3.47 3.32 2.79
CA LEU A 22 -2.85 4.27 1.86
C LEU A 22 -2.38 3.58 0.58
N LEU A 23 -1.62 2.48 0.71
CA LEU A 23 -1.12 1.71 -0.43
C LEU A 23 -2.25 1.10 -1.25
N LEU A 24 -3.27 0.56 -0.57
CA LEU A 24 -4.46 0.02 -1.22
C LEU A 24 -5.18 1.08 -2.04
N SER A 25 -5.37 2.28 -1.47
CA SER A 25 -6.03 3.40 -2.16
C SER A 25 -5.23 3.87 -3.37
N ILE A 26 -3.91 4.04 -3.22
CA ILE A 26 -3.02 4.43 -4.32
C ILE A 26 -3.05 3.39 -5.44
N GLY A 27 -2.97 2.11 -5.10
CA GLY A 27 -2.99 1.02 -6.07
C GLY A 27 -4.29 0.98 -6.87
N ILE A 28 -5.45 1.11 -6.20
CA ILE A 28 -6.77 1.18 -6.86
C ILE A 28 -6.83 2.35 -7.83
N ILE A 29 -6.46 3.56 -7.38
CA ILE A 29 -6.51 4.77 -8.21
C ILE A 29 -5.58 4.61 -9.42
N LEU A 30 -4.34 4.16 -9.21
CA LEU A 30 -3.38 3.99 -10.29
C LEU A 30 -3.87 2.99 -11.34
N THR A 31 -4.37 1.83 -10.92
CA THR A 31 -4.92 0.82 -11.83
C THR A 31 -6.15 1.34 -12.56
N TYR A 32 -7.07 2.00 -11.86
CA TYR A 32 -8.30 2.53 -12.44
C TYR A 32 -8.05 3.63 -13.47
N GLU A 33 -7.21 4.62 -13.14
CA GLU A 33 -6.85 5.72 -14.03
C GLU A 33 -6.14 5.20 -15.30
N THR A 34 -5.20 4.26 -15.13
CA THR A 34 -4.47 3.68 -16.26
C THR A 34 -5.38 2.87 -17.18
N TYR A 35 -6.36 2.16 -16.62
CA TYR A 35 -7.33 1.39 -17.39
C TYR A 35 -8.36 2.28 -18.09
N THR A 36 -8.79 3.37 -17.43
CA THR A 36 -9.81 4.29 -17.94
C THR A 36 -9.26 5.24 -19.01
N TYR A 37 -8.01 5.68 -18.86
CA TYR A 37 -7.36 6.63 -19.76
C TYR A 37 -6.09 6.04 -20.40
N PRO A 38 -6.20 4.93 -21.18
CA PRO A 38 -5.04 4.24 -21.72
C PRO A 38 -4.22 5.09 -22.70
N THR A 39 -4.84 6.11 -23.31
CA THR A 39 -4.18 7.05 -24.21
C THR A 39 -3.09 7.89 -23.53
N ILE A 40 -3.21 8.14 -22.22
CA ILE A 40 -2.24 8.91 -21.43
C ILE A 40 -1.00 8.06 -21.12
N ALA A 41 -1.20 6.77 -20.87
CA ALA A 41 -0.15 5.86 -20.45
C ALA A 41 0.58 5.18 -21.62
N GLY A 42 0.00 5.14 -22.82
CA GLY A 42 0.63 4.58 -24.02
C GLY A 42 1.15 3.15 -23.79
N MET A 43 2.37 2.86 -24.28
CA MET A 43 2.99 1.53 -24.11
C MET A 43 3.34 1.18 -22.65
N VAL A 44 3.36 2.17 -21.75
CA VAL A 44 3.72 1.98 -20.33
C VAL A 44 2.49 1.65 -19.47
N GLY A 45 1.27 1.76 -20.00
CA GLY A 45 0.03 1.43 -19.28
C GLY A 45 0.01 0.05 -18.62
N PRO A 46 0.43 -1.03 -19.31
CA PRO A 46 0.50 -2.35 -18.69
C PRO A 46 1.41 -2.39 -17.44
N LEU A 47 2.54 -1.65 -17.45
CA LEU A 47 3.44 -1.58 -16.30
C LEU A 47 2.78 -0.86 -15.11
N PHE A 48 2.08 0.25 -15.35
CA PHE A 48 1.35 0.96 -14.29
C PHE A 48 0.23 0.13 -13.68
N ILE A 49 -0.48 -0.67 -14.49
CA ILE A 49 -1.48 -1.61 -13.98
C ILE A 49 -0.83 -2.67 -13.07
N ILE A 50 0.29 -3.26 -13.50
CA ILE A 50 1.02 -4.25 -12.69
C ILE A 50 1.48 -3.64 -11.36
N ILE A 51 2.04 -2.44 -11.39
CA ILE A 51 2.45 -1.72 -10.18
C ILE A 51 1.25 -1.46 -9.26
N GLY A 52 0.12 -1.00 -9.81
CA GLY A 52 -1.09 -0.74 -9.03
C GLY A 52 -1.63 -2.01 -8.37
N VAL A 53 -1.65 -3.14 -9.08
CA VAL A 53 -2.06 -4.44 -8.52
C VAL A 53 -1.12 -4.89 -7.40
N ILE A 54 0.19 -4.71 -7.55
CA ILE A 54 1.18 -5.00 -6.50
C ILE A 54 0.92 -4.13 -5.26
N LEU A 55 0.65 -2.84 -5.44
CA LEU A 55 0.33 -1.93 -4.32
C LEU A 55 -0.96 -2.33 -3.60
N ILE A 56 -2.00 -2.77 -4.34
CA ILE A 56 -3.22 -3.32 -3.75
C ILE A 56 -2.88 -4.55 -2.91
N ALA A 57 -2.10 -5.49 -3.44
CA ALA A 57 -1.72 -6.70 -2.71
C ALA A 57 -0.97 -6.38 -1.42
N PHE A 58 0.03 -5.49 -1.47
CA PHE A 58 0.75 -5.03 -0.27
C PHE A 58 -0.15 -4.31 0.73
N GLY A 59 -1.02 -3.43 0.25
CA GLY A 59 -1.97 -2.71 1.09
C GLY A 59 -2.91 -3.66 1.83
N VAL A 60 -3.45 -4.65 1.13
CA VAL A 60 -4.25 -5.73 1.73
C VAL A 60 -3.42 -6.48 2.76
N ILE A 61 -2.22 -6.97 2.41
CA ILE A 61 -1.36 -7.73 3.32
C ILE A 61 -1.14 -6.98 4.65
N LEU A 62 -0.79 -5.69 4.61
CA LEU A 62 -0.58 -4.89 5.82
C LEU A 62 -1.87 -4.74 6.66
N ILE A 63 -3.04 -4.67 6.02
CA ILE A 63 -4.33 -4.58 6.71
C ILE A 63 -4.71 -5.91 7.38
N ILE A 64 -4.54 -7.05 6.71
CA ILE A 64 -4.92 -8.37 7.28
C ILE A 64 -3.86 -8.96 8.20
N THR A 65 -2.58 -8.62 8.03
CA THR A 65 -1.51 -9.18 8.86
C THR A 65 -1.79 -8.91 10.33
N LYS A 66 -1.86 -9.98 11.12
CA LYS A 66 -2.11 -9.87 12.55
C LYS A 66 -0.77 -9.58 13.22
N THR A 67 -0.61 -8.36 13.73
CA THR A 67 0.63 -7.96 14.40
C THR A 67 0.59 -8.52 15.83
N GLU A 68 1.42 -9.54 16.11
CA GLU A 68 1.60 -10.18 17.43
C GLU A 68 2.52 -9.37 18.38
#